data_AF-A0A843KMR8-F1
#
_entry.id   AF-A0A843KMR8-F1
#
_cell.length_a   1.000
_cell.length_b   1.000
_cell.length_c   1.000
_cell.angle_alpha   90.00
_cell.angle_beta   90.00
_cell.angle_gamma   90.00
#
_symmetry.space_group_name_H-M   'P 1'
#
loop_
_entity.id
_entity.type
_entity.pdbx_description
1 polymer ?
#
loop_
_entity_poly.entity_id
_entity_poly.type
_entity_poly.pdbx_seq_one_letter_code
_entity_poly.pdbx_strand_id
1 'polypeptide(L)'
;MRGDQHVYLSLTTAGLLIAPFVPVLDPALIVTLVFGVFVGSLAPDADAVDAAIFNGWIGGAKGKRGQVLNGVAVVLPVFGYTIRYLIYYPLSLVFSLILRKSYRHRHRGLLHSLAGVGLTSVILSVYLAFILTWLGWSPALLPAFGVAFFAGCILHLTEDACTPAGVAWLYPFSRRRMAGRIRPWGTFEIRPAAFAAVLALAAAGVFIAPFVTAVSPGALRCLALAGTLVLWLLFMLVCRVRCERRR
;
A
#
# COMPACT_ATOMS: atom_id res chain seq x y z
N MET A 1 4.68 10.00 0.44
CA MET A 1 4.16 10.68 1.63
C MET A 1 5.13 10.33 2.77
N ARG A 2 4.76 10.43 4.05
CA ARG A 2 5.55 9.79 5.12
C ARG A 2 5.07 8.35 5.33
N GLY A 3 5.93 7.48 5.88
CA GLY A 3 5.60 6.07 6.10
C GLY A 3 4.38 5.83 6.98
N ASP A 4 4.19 6.64 8.03
CA ASP A 4 2.99 6.60 8.89
C ASP A 4 1.72 6.93 8.10
N GLN A 5 1.78 7.95 7.24
CA GLN A 5 0.65 8.33 6.38
C GLN A 5 0.31 7.22 5.40
N HIS A 6 1.32 6.56 4.83
CA HIS A 6 1.12 5.41 3.94
C HIS A 6 0.34 4.29 4.63
N VAL A 7 0.77 3.92 5.84
CA VAL A 7 0.13 2.87 6.63
C VAL A 7 -1.31 3.24 6.99
N TYR A 8 -1.56 4.41 7.57
CA TYR A 8 -2.92 4.75 8.03
C TYR A 8 -3.91 4.91 6.88
N LEU A 9 -3.52 5.52 5.75
CA LEU A 9 -4.39 5.64 4.58
C LEU A 9 -4.69 4.28 3.96
N SER A 10 -3.68 3.42 3.84
CA SER A 10 -3.84 2.08 3.30
C SER A 10 -4.71 1.19 4.19
N LEU A 11 -4.48 1.20 5.50
CA LEU A 11 -5.26 0.41 6.46
C LEU A 11 -6.70 0.89 6.63
N THR A 12 -6.95 2.20 6.61
CA THR A 12 -8.33 2.72 6.65
C THR A 12 -9.10 2.44 5.35
N THR A 13 -8.42 2.45 4.20
CA THR A 13 -9.00 2.00 2.92
C THR A 13 -9.33 0.51 2.96
N ALA A 14 -8.41 -0.33 3.43
CA ALA A 14 -8.67 -1.76 3.59
C ALA A 14 -9.81 -2.02 4.59
N GLY A 15 -9.85 -1.29 5.70
CA GLY A 15 -10.93 -1.36 6.68
C GLY A 15 -12.30 -1.08 6.06
N LEU A 16 -12.42 -0.05 5.21
CA LEU A 16 -13.67 0.25 4.49
C LEU A 16 -14.08 -0.89 3.55
N LEU A 17 -13.14 -1.48 2.82
CA LEU A 17 -13.41 -2.56 1.88
C LEU A 17 -13.74 -3.89 2.58
N ILE A 18 -13.13 -4.15 3.74
CA ILE A 18 -13.33 -5.38 4.53
C ILE A 18 -14.59 -5.29 5.40
N ALA A 19 -14.98 -4.09 5.87
CA ALA A 19 -16.11 -3.86 6.77
C ALA A 19 -17.39 -4.65 6.46
N PRO A 20 -17.92 -4.68 5.21
CA PRO A 20 -19.17 -5.40 4.92
C PRO A 20 -19.02 -6.94 4.90
N PHE A 21 -17.79 -7.44 5.01
CA PHE A 21 -17.48 -8.87 5.04
C PHE A 21 -17.05 -9.36 6.42
N VAL A 22 -16.76 -8.48 7.38
CA VAL A 22 -16.30 -8.87 8.73
C VAL A 22 -17.19 -9.93 9.40
N PRO A 23 -18.54 -9.88 9.32
CA PRO A 23 -19.38 -10.89 9.97
C PRO A 23 -19.26 -12.30 9.38
N VAL A 24 -18.70 -12.45 8.17
CA VAL A 24 -18.69 -13.72 7.43
C VAL A 24 -17.28 -14.23 7.09
N LEU A 25 -16.25 -13.38 7.20
CA LEU A 25 -14.87 -13.80 6.96
C LEU A 25 -14.28 -14.46 8.19
N ASP A 26 -13.49 -15.50 7.95
CA ASP A 26 -12.64 -16.08 8.98
C ASP A 26 -11.68 -15.03 9.57
N PRO A 27 -11.51 -14.97 10.90
CA PRO A 27 -10.63 -14.00 11.55
C PRO A 27 -9.17 -14.07 11.06
N ALA A 28 -8.64 -15.25 10.76
CA ALA A 28 -7.27 -15.38 10.24
C ALA A 28 -7.16 -14.80 8.83
N LEU A 29 -8.21 -14.93 8.01
CA LEU A 29 -8.27 -14.26 6.71
C LEU A 29 -8.30 -12.73 6.86
N ILE A 30 -9.08 -12.18 7.78
CA ILE A 30 -9.10 -10.71 8.05
C ILE A 30 -7.71 -10.23 8.46
N VAL A 31 -7.07 -10.91 9.42
CA VAL A 31 -5.71 -10.58 9.87
C VAL A 31 -4.72 -10.65 8.71
N THR A 32 -4.82 -11.68 7.86
CA THR A 32 -3.97 -11.84 6.69
C THR A 32 -4.14 -10.70 5.69
N LEU A 33 -5.38 -10.26 5.42
CA LEU A 33 -5.66 -9.15 4.52
C LEU A 33 -5.11 -7.83 5.07
N VAL A 34 -5.35 -7.55 6.35
CA VAL A 34 -4.83 -6.34 7.02
C VAL A 34 -3.30 -6.34 7.04
N PHE A 35 -2.68 -7.48 7.35
CA PHE A 35 -1.23 -7.63 7.38
C PHE A 35 -0.61 -7.49 5.99
N GLY A 36 -1.21 -8.09 4.97
CA GLY A 36 -0.80 -7.92 3.58
C GLY A 36 -0.80 -6.45 3.17
N VAL A 37 -1.90 -5.72 3.40
CA VAL A 37 -1.98 -4.28 3.11
C VAL A 37 -0.94 -3.49 3.91
N PHE A 38 -0.74 -3.80 5.19
CA PHE A 38 0.27 -3.13 6.02
C PHE A 38 1.67 -3.24 5.43
N VAL A 39 2.13 -4.46 5.14
CA VAL A 39 3.47 -4.68 4.54
C VAL A 39 3.53 -4.05 3.14
N GLY A 40 2.50 -4.25 2.32
CA GLY A 40 2.41 -3.70 0.97
C GLY A 40 2.45 -2.17 0.92
N SER A 41 1.86 -1.48 1.90
CA SER A 41 1.85 -0.02 1.98
C SER A 41 3.24 0.60 2.19
N LEU A 42 4.22 -0.21 2.62
CA LEU A 42 5.61 0.20 2.85
C LEU A 42 6.60 -0.44 1.87
N ALA A 43 6.18 -1.49 1.16
CA ALA A 43 7.03 -2.27 0.27
C ALA A 43 7.68 -1.46 -0.86
N PRO A 44 6.99 -0.52 -1.54
CA PRO A 44 7.62 0.29 -2.59
C PRO A 44 8.84 1.09 -2.10
N ASP A 45 8.82 1.55 -0.86
CA ASP A 45 9.92 2.30 -0.24
C ASP A 45 11.15 1.42 0.08
N ALA A 46 11.15 0.12 -0.26
CA ALA A 46 12.36 -0.69 -0.17
C ALA A 46 13.47 -0.25 -1.14
N ASP A 47 13.19 0.66 -2.08
CA ASP A 47 14.22 1.33 -2.88
C ASP A 47 14.90 2.51 -2.14
N ALA A 48 14.46 2.77 -0.91
CA ALA A 48 14.88 3.90 -0.08
C ALA A 48 15.62 3.48 1.19
N VAL A 49 16.90 3.85 1.30
CA VAL A 49 17.80 3.35 2.35
C VAL A 49 17.31 3.64 3.78
N ASP A 50 16.64 4.79 3.97
CA ASP A 50 16.18 5.26 5.30
C ASP A 50 14.68 4.98 5.55
N ALA A 51 14.04 4.15 4.72
CA ALA A 51 12.61 3.88 4.84
C ALA A 51 12.25 3.06 6.09
N ALA A 52 11.03 3.27 6.59
CA ALA A 52 10.47 2.58 7.74
C ALA A 52 10.49 1.05 7.59
N ILE A 53 10.48 0.54 6.35
CA ILE A 53 10.55 -0.89 6.07
C ILE A 53 11.89 -1.52 6.52
N PHE A 54 12.98 -0.75 6.66
CA PHE A 54 14.30 -1.29 7.02
C PHE A 54 14.61 -1.27 8.52
N ASN A 55 13.98 -0.37 9.28
CA ASN A 55 14.31 -0.16 10.69
C ASN A 55 13.20 -0.62 11.65
N GLY A 56 12.05 -1.08 11.12
CA GLY A 56 10.91 -1.49 11.93
C GLY A 56 10.33 -0.36 12.78
N TRP A 57 10.60 0.89 12.39
CA TRP A 57 10.16 2.08 13.11
C TRP A 57 9.41 3.02 12.17
N ILE A 58 8.12 3.18 12.44
CA ILE A 58 7.26 4.07 11.66
C ILE A 58 7.22 5.42 12.36
N GLY A 59 8.11 6.32 11.92
CA GLY A 59 8.21 7.68 12.42
C GLY A 59 6.92 8.48 12.19
N GLY A 60 6.51 9.27 13.19
CA GLY A 60 5.29 10.09 13.16
C GLY A 60 4.16 9.57 14.05
N ALA A 61 4.14 8.27 14.36
CA ALA A 61 3.20 7.69 15.31
C ALA A 61 3.71 7.85 16.77
N LYS A 62 2.98 8.59 17.62
CA LYS A 62 3.32 8.81 19.03
C LYS A 62 2.34 8.12 19.99
N GLY A 63 2.76 7.91 21.24
CA GLY A 63 1.93 7.35 22.32
C GLY A 63 1.60 5.86 22.14
N LYS A 64 0.52 5.39 22.78
CA LYS A 64 0.09 3.98 22.75
C LYS A 64 -0.10 3.43 21.33
N ARG A 65 -0.57 4.27 20.40
CA ARG A 65 -0.73 3.91 18.98
C ARG A 65 0.62 3.62 18.31
N GLY A 66 1.63 4.44 18.59
CA GLY A 66 3.00 4.21 18.09
C GLY A 66 3.63 2.95 18.66
N GLN A 67 3.36 2.61 19.92
CA GLN A 67 3.85 1.37 20.54
C GLN A 67 3.31 0.12 19.84
N VAL A 68 1.99 0.05 19.61
CA VAL A 68 1.37 -1.08 18.90
C VAL A 68 1.91 -1.20 17.47
N LEU A 69 1.96 -0.08 16.76
CA LEU A 69 2.42 -0.04 15.37
C LEU A 69 3.87 -0.52 15.24
N ASN A 70 4.76 -0.03 16.11
CA ASN A 70 6.17 -0.41 16.10
C ASN A 70 6.40 -1.85 16.61
N GLY A 71 5.53 -2.36 17.48
CA GLY A 71 5.57 -3.76 17.90
C GLY A 71 5.34 -4.73 16.74
N VAL A 72 4.41 -4.40 15.84
CA VAL A 72 4.17 -5.19 14.61
C VAL A 72 5.25 -4.91 13.56
N ALA A 73 5.76 -3.68 13.48
CA ALA A 73 6.74 -3.28 12.49
C ALA A 73 8.10 -4.01 12.58
N VAL A 74 8.37 -4.73 13.68
CA VAL A 74 9.60 -5.54 13.85
C VAL A 74 9.80 -6.58 12.73
N VAL A 75 8.73 -7.01 12.06
CA VAL A 75 8.80 -7.96 10.94
C VAL A 75 9.17 -7.29 9.60
N LEU A 76 9.00 -5.97 9.51
CA LEU A 76 9.20 -5.24 8.25
C LEU A 76 10.62 -5.34 7.68
N PRO A 77 11.72 -5.30 8.47
CA PRO A 77 13.07 -5.43 7.94
C PRO A 77 13.29 -6.71 7.14
N VAL A 78 12.66 -7.83 7.55
CA VAL A 78 12.72 -9.09 6.78
C VAL A 78 12.17 -8.87 5.38
N PHE A 79 10.96 -8.30 5.27
CA PHE A 79 10.36 -7.97 3.98
C PHE A 79 11.18 -6.93 3.21
N GLY A 80 11.63 -5.86 3.87
CA GLY A 80 12.42 -4.80 3.24
C GLY A 80 13.71 -5.31 2.62
N TYR A 81 14.48 -6.11 3.36
CA TYR A 81 15.71 -6.70 2.87
C TYR A 81 15.47 -7.75 1.78
N THR A 82 14.46 -8.61 1.93
CA THR A 82 14.05 -9.54 0.87
C THR A 82 13.66 -8.80 -0.41
N ILE A 83 12.81 -7.78 -0.31
CA ILE A 83 12.36 -7.00 -1.47
C ILE A 83 13.54 -6.28 -2.11
N ARG A 84 14.42 -5.64 -1.33
CA ARG A 84 15.55 -4.88 -1.88
C ARG A 84 16.57 -5.78 -2.57
N TYR A 85 17.05 -6.80 -1.86
CA TYR A 85 18.21 -7.58 -2.31
C TYR A 85 17.85 -8.78 -3.16
N LEU A 86 16.73 -9.45 -2.89
CA LEU A 86 16.34 -10.66 -3.61
C LEU A 86 15.37 -10.38 -4.76
N ILE A 87 14.69 -9.23 -4.77
CA ILE A 87 13.70 -8.90 -5.80
C ILE A 87 14.12 -7.68 -6.62
N TYR A 88 14.26 -6.51 -6.00
CA TYR A 88 14.45 -5.24 -6.68
C TYR A 88 15.76 -5.18 -7.48
N TYR A 89 16.91 -5.53 -6.88
CA TYR A 89 18.18 -5.49 -7.60
C TYR A 89 18.22 -6.51 -8.77
N PRO A 90 17.85 -7.79 -8.57
CA PRO A 90 17.77 -8.74 -9.68
C PRO A 90 16.82 -8.29 -10.78
N LEU A 91 15.63 -7.81 -10.41
CA LEU A 91 14.64 -7.37 -11.39
C LEU A 91 15.10 -6.12 -12.16
N SER A 92 15.76 -5.19 -11.49
CA SER A 92 16.37 -4.01 -12.11
C SER A 92 17.46 -4.41 -13.11
N LEU A 93 18.27 -5.43 -12.80
CA LEU A 93 19.27 -5.97 -13.72
C LEU A 93 18.61 -6.58 -14.96
N VAL A 94 17.58 -7.41 -14.78
CA VAL A 94 16.83 -8.01 -15.91
C VAL A 94 16.27 -6.93 -16.83
N PHE A 95 15.60 -5.91 -16.29
CA PHE A 95 15.10 -4.79 -17.09
C PHE A 95 16.20 -3.94 -17.72
N SER A 96 17.38 -3.81 -17.09
CA SER A 96 18.58 -3.17 -17.64
C SER A 96 19.04 -3.87 -18.91
N LEU A 97 19.14 -5.20 -18.86
CA LEU A 97 19.58 -6.03 -19.97
C LEU A 97 18.57 -6.02 -21.12
N ILE A 98 17.27 -6.22 -20.83
CA ILE A 98 16.22 -6.30 -21.85
C ILE A 98 16.02 -4.95 -22.54
N LEU A 99 15.94 -3.85 -21.79
CA LEU A 99 15.66 -2.52 -22.35
C LEU A 99 16.92 -1.76 -22.77
N ARG A 100 18.12 -2.32 -22.52
CA ARG A 100 19.42 -1.70 -22.77
C ARG A 100 19.52 -0.28 -22.19
N LYS A 101 18.95 -0.08 -21.00
CA LYS A 101 18.91 1.22 -20.30
C LYS A 101 19.69 1.11 -19.00
N SER A 102 20.59 2.06 -18.76
CA SER A 102 21.21 2.21 -17.44
C SER A 102 20.16 2.70 -16.43
N TYR A 103 19.88 1.86 -15.44
CA TYR A 103 19.05 2.21 -14.29
C TYR A 103 19.93 2.88 -13.25
N ARG A 104 19.73 4.19 -13.04
CA ARG A 104 20.24 4.83 -11.82
C ARG A 104 19.27 4.47 -10.72
N HIS A 105 19.72 3.76 -9.69
CA HIS A 105 18.99 3.53 -8.45
C HIS A 105 18.74 4.89 -7.78
N ARG A 106 17.65 5.54 -8.18
CA ARG A 106 17.09 6.73 -7.54
C ARG A 106 15.77 6.30 -6.94
N HIS A 107 15.47 6.81 -5.75
CA HIS A 107 14.14 6.69 -5.13
C HIS A 107 13.04 6.99 -6.17
N ARG A 108 12.03 6.11 -6.21
CA ARG A 108 10.90 6.15 -7.16
C ARG A 108 11.25 5.67 -8.57
N GLY A 109 11.90 4.51 -8.60
CA GLY A 109 12.24 3.77 -9.81
C GLY A 109 11.24 2.64 -10.09
N LEU A 110 11.76 1.41 -10.21
CA LEU A 110 10.96 0.24 -10.55
C LEU A 110 9.90 -0.09 -9.50
N LEU A 111 10.22 0.01 -8.20
CA LEU A 111 9.26 -0.29 -7.12
C LEU A 111 8.10 0.71 -7.03
N HIS A 112 8.20 1.88 -7.66
CA HIS A 112 7.11 2.86 -7.78
C HIS A 112 6.51 2.84 -9.19
N SER A 113 6.29 1.64 -9.73
CA SER A 113 5.57 1.43 -10.99
C SER A 113 4.66 0.21 -10.91
N LEU A 114 3.63 0.17 -11.77
CA LEU A 114 2.67 -0.93 -11.80
C LEU A 114 3.35 -2.27 -12.11
N ALA A 115 4.30 -2.27 -13.06
CA ALA A 115 5.06 -3.45 -13.42
C ALA A 115 5.95 -3.92 -12.26
N GLY A 116 6.62 -3.00 -11.58
CA GLY A 116 7.48 -3.36 -10.45
C GLY A 116 6.70 -3.89 -9.27
N VAL A 117 5.64 -3.22 -8.82
CA VAL A 117 4.84 -3.72 -7.69
C VAL A 117 4.12 -5.03 -8.01
N GLY A 118 3.68 -5.21 -9.26
CA GLY A 118 3.09 -6.48 -9.72
C GLY A 118 4.10 -7.63 -9.65
N LEU A 119 5.29 -7.45 -10.24
CA LEU A 119 6.34 -8.47 -10.22
C LEU A 119 6.87 -8.73 -8.82
N THR A 120 7.05 -7.69 -7.99
CA THR A 120 7.43 -7.85 -6.59
C THR A 120 6.40 -8.66 -5.81
N SER A 121 5.11 -8.41 -6.01
CA SER A 121 4.04 -9.15 -5.32
C SER A 121 4.03 -10.63 -5.72
N VAL A 122 4.19 -10.93 -7.01
CA VAL A 122 4.27 -12.32 -7.50
C VAL A 122 5.51 -13.03 -6.97
N ILE A 123 6.69 -12.43 -7.10
CA ILE A 123 7.96 -13.04 -6.68
C ILE A 123 7.97 -13.26 -5.16
N LEU A 124 7.52 -12.27 -4.38
CA LEU A 124 7.42 -12.40 -2.93
C LEU A 124 6.45 -13.53 -2.55
N SER A 125 5.31 -13.64 -3.22
CA SER A 125 4.36 -14.73 -2.98
C SER A 125 4.99 -16.09 -3.30
N VAL A 126 5.78 -16.21 -4.38
CA VAL A 126 6.51 -17.45 -4.69
C VAL A 126 7.52 -17.81 -3.59
N TYR A 127 8.30 -16.83 -3.10
CA TYR A 127 9.22 -17.07 -1.98
C TYR A 127 8.50 -17.53 -0.72
N LEU A 128 7.38 -16.89 -0.37
CA LEU A 128 6.59 -17.30 0.78
C LEU A 128 5.96 -18.69 0.58
N ALA A 129 5.48 -19.02 -0.62
CA ALA A 129 4.95 -20.36 -0.93
C ALA A 129 6.02 -21.43 -0.68
N PHE A 130 7.24 -21.19 -1.17
CA PHE A 130 8.36 -22.11 -0.98
C PHE A 130 8.71 -22.27 0.50
N ILE A 131 8.81 -21.16 1.25
CA ILE A 131 9.12 -21.18 2.69
C ILE A 131 8.03 -21.90 3.48
N LEU A 132 6.75 -21.59 3.23
CA LEU A 132 5.63 -22.25 3.93
C LEU A 132 5.61 -23.75 3.66
N THR A 133 5.79 -24.14 2.39
CA THR A 133 5.82 -25.57 2.01
C THR A 133 7.00 -26.28 2.67
N TRP A 134 8.18 -25.66 2.69
CA TRP A 134 9.38 -26.20 3.34
C TRP A 134 9.18 -26.39 4.85
N LEU A 135 8.47 -25.48 5.51
CA LEU A 135 8.13 -25.59 6.93
C LEU A 135 6.93 -26.52 7.22
N GLY A 136 6.33 -27.12 6.19
CA GLY A 136 5.12 -27.94 6.33
C GLY A 136 3.87 -27.14 6.70
N TRP A 137 3.87 -25.82 6.50
CA TRP A 137 2.74 -24.95 6.78
C TRP A 137 1.83 -24.80 5.56
N SER A 138 0.52 -24.67 5.81
CA SER A 138 -0.47 -24.53 4.74
C SER A 138 -0.34 -23.17 4.01
N PRO A 139 -0.21 -23.15 2.67
CA PRO A 139 -0.19 -21.91 1.90
C PRO A 139 -1.61 -21.36 1.61
N ALA A 140 -2.67 -21.88 2.25
CA ALA A 140 -4.06 -21.52 1.93
C ALA A 140 -4.38 -20.02 2.03
N LEU A 141 -3.73 -19.29 2.96
CA LEU A 141 -3.92 -17.85 3.15
C LEU A 141 -3.00 -17.00 2.25
N LEU A 142 -2.03 -17.62 1.57
CA LEU A 142 -1.05 -16.91 0.78
C LEU A 142 -1.64 -16.13 -0.42
N PRO A 143 -2.65 -16.64 -1.16
CA PRO A 143 -3.30 -15.85 -2.21
C PRO A 143 -3.94 -14.58 -1.65
N ALA A 144 -4.60 -14.67 -0.48
CA ALA A 144 -5.19 -13.51 0.18
C ALA A 144 -4.13 -12.50 0.62
N PHE A 145 -3.02 -12.98 1.21
CA PHE A 145 -1.87 -12.14 1.53
C PHE A 145 -1.31 -11.44 0.28
N GLY A 146 -1.07 -12.18 -0.81
CA GLY A 146 -0.49 -11.65 -2.04
C GLY A 146 -1.35 -10.57 -2.69
N VAL A 147 -2.68 -10.78 -2.74
CA VAL A 147 -3.64 -9.77 -3.25
C VAL A 147 -3.66 -8.54 -2.34
N ALA A 148 -3.70 -8.72 -1.02
CA ALA A 148 -3.68 -7.63 -0.06
C ALA A 148 -2.37 -6.82 -0.09
N PHE A 149 -1.24 -7.52 -0.20
CA PHE A 149 0.08 -6.91 -0.37
C PHE A 149 0.16 -6.09 -1.66
N PHE A 150 -0.33 -6.63 -2.78
CA PHE A 150 -0.39 -5.88 -4.03
C PHE A 150 -1.30 -4.65 -3.90
N ALA A 151 -2.48 -4.79 -3.27
CA ALA A 151 -3.37 -3.66 -3.02
C ALA A 151 -2.71 -2.58 -2.15
N GLY A 152 -1.98 -2.97 -1.10
CA GLY A 152 -1.17 -2.05 -0.29
C GLY A 152 -0.12 -1.31 -1.12
N CYS A 153 0.59 -1.99 -2.02
CA CYS A 153 1.52 -1.35 -2.95
C CYS A 153 0.81 -0.33 -3.86
N ILE A 154 -0.36 -0.68 -4.41
CA ILE A 154 -1.12 0.23 -5.28
C ILE A 154 -1.59 1.48 -4.51
N LEU A 155 -2.02 1.31 -3.26
CA LEU A 155 -2.40 2.44 -2.40
C LEU A 155 -1.19 3.34 -2.13
N HIS A 156 -0.03 2.76 -1.80
CA HIS A 156 1.22 3.52 -1.68
C HIS A 156 1.51 4.36 -2.94
N LEU A 157 1.45 3.77 -4.14
CA LEU A 157 1.66 4.50 -5.39
C LEU A 157 0.61 5.60 -5.61
N THR A 158 -0.64 5.35 -5.25
CA THR A 158 -1.74 6.33 -5.36
C THR A 158 -1.51 7.52 -4.42
N GLU A 159 -1.07 7.24 -3.20
CA GLU A 159 -0.70 8.24 -2.20
C GLU A 159 0.50 9.07 -2.67
N ASP A 160 1.53 8.43 -3.23
CA ASP A 160 2.69 9.13 -3.76
C ASP A 160 2.38 9.95 -5.01
N ALA A 161 1.40 9.54 -5.82
CA ALA A 161 0.89 10.36 -6.93
C ALA A 161 0.22 11.66 -6.46
N CYS A 162 -0.20 11.74 -5.18
CA CYS A 162 -0.72 12.97 -4.58
C CYS A 162 0.38 13.97 -4.16
N THR A 163 1.65 13.57 -4.22
CA THR A 163 2.81 14.41 -3.87
C THR A 163 3.44 15.07 -5.11
N PRO A 164 4.21 16.17 -4.96
CA PRO A 164 4.93 16.80 -6.06
C PRO A 164 5.95 15.90 -6.76
N ALA A 165 6.56 14.95 -6.04
CA ALA A 165 7.51 14.02 -6.64
C ALA A 165 6.81 12.98 -7.53
N GLY A 166 5.53 12.69 -7.26
CA GLY A 166 4.66 11.86 -8.09
C GLY A 166 5.11 10.41 -8.25
N VAL A 167 4.44 9.72 -9.18
CA VAL A 167 4.68 8.31 -9.55
C VAL A 167 4.66 8.14 -11.05
N ALA A 168 5.65 7.42 -11.60
CA ALA A 168 5.68 7.02 -12.99
C ALA A 168 5.10 5.60 -13.15
N TRP A 169 3.77 5.51 -13.19
CA TRP A 169 3.03 4.23 -13.18
C TRP A 169 3.51 3.21 -14.22
N LEU A 170 3.95 3.68 -15.39
CA LEU A 170 4.39 2.84 -16.51
C LEU A 170 5.91 2.73 -16.61
N TYR A 171 6.66 3.11 -15.57
CA TYR A 171 8.10 2.87 -15.54
C TYR A 171 8.38 1.34 -15.55
N PRO A 172 9.37 0.85 -16.30
CA PRO A 172 10.41 1.59 -17.02
C PRO A 172 10.10 1.98 -18.47
N PHE A 173 8.91 1.66 -18.97
CA PHE A 173 8.50 1.92 -20.34
C PHE A 173 8.22 3.41 -20.59
N SER A 174 7.71 4.11 -19.58
CA SER A 174 7.49 5.56 -19.61
C SER A 174 7.97 6.22 -18.32
N ARG A 175 8.52 7.44 -18.45
CA ARG A 175 8.91 8.29 -17.32
C ARG A 175 7.85 9.34 -16.96
N ARG A 176 6.71 9.34 -17.66
CA ARG A 176 5.64 10.30 -17.43
C ARG A 176 5.03 10.07 -16.05
N ARG A 177 5.04 11.11 -15.21
CA ARG A 177 4.55 11.02 -13.83
C ARG A 177 3.14 11.55 -13.68
N MET A 178 2.40 10.97 -12.74
CA MET A 178 1.23 11.61 -12.14
C MET A 178 1.66 12.20 -10.80
N ALA A 179 1.43 13.49 -10.62
CA ALA A 179 1.90 14.23 -9.46
C ALA A 179 0.83 15.19 -8.95
N GLY A 180 0.79 15.37 -7.63
CA GLY A 180 -0.14 16.26 -6.92
C GLY A 180 0.61 17.35 -6.16
N ARG A 181 -0.05 17.92 -5.16
CA ARG A 181 0.44 19.09 -4.42
C ARG A 181 0.54 18.89 -2.90
N ILE A 182 0.45 17.66 -2.39
CA ILE A 182 0.66 17.37 -0.97
C ILE A 182 2.16 17.48 -0.65
N ARG A 183 2.53 18.38 0.25
CA ARG A 183 3.94 18.56 0.66
C ARG A 183 4.16 17.89 2.02
N PRO A 184 4.79 16.70 2.07
CA PRO A 184 4.91 15.93 3.32
C PRO A 184 5.84 16.55 4.37
N TRP A 185 6.63 17.56 4.01
CA TRP A 185 7.67 18.17 4.87
C TRP A 185 7.36 19.61 5.31
N GLY A 186 6.10 20.05 5.24
CA GLY A 186 5.65 21.36 5.73
C GLY A 186 4.90 21.30 7.05
N THR A 187 4.85 22.41 7.79
CA THR A 187 3.99 22.57 8.98
C THR A 187 2.51 22.51 8.53
N PHE A 188 1.77 21.52 9.05
CA PHE A 188 0.32 21.34 8.87
C PHE A 188 -0.21 20.91 7.49
N GLU A 189 0.39 19.90 6.85
CA GLU A 189 -0.30 19.19 5.76
C GLU A 189 -1.38 18.24 6.31
N ILE A 190 -2.57 18.77 6.58
CA ILE A 190 -3.69 18.05 7.25
C ILE A 190 -4.46 17.10 6.33
N ARG A 191 -4.35 17.25 5.00
CA ARG A 191 -5.19 16.53 4.03
C ARG A 191 -5.12 15.01 4.16
N PRO A 192 -3.94 14.37 4.26
CA PRO A 192 -3.85 12.92 4.50
C PRO A 192 -4.59 12.47 5.77
N ALA A 193 -4.42 13.20 6.87
CA ALA A 193 -5.04 12.85 8.15
C ALA A 193 -6.57 13.01 8.11
N ALA A 194 -7.06 14.12 7.54
CA ALA A 194 -8.49 14.35 7.35
C ALA A 194 -9.10 13.26 6.46
N PHE A 195 -8.42 12.88 5.38
CA PHE A 195 -8.90 11.83 4.48
C PHE A 195 -8.92 10.45 5.15
N ALA A 196 -7.89 10.10 5.92
CA ALA A 196 -7.88 8.88 6.73
C ALA A 196 -9.05 8.85 7.74
N ALA A 197 -9.38 9.99 8.35
CA ALA A 197 -10.54 10.09 9.24
C ALA A 197 -11.87 9.86 8.50
N VAL A 198 -12.03 10.42 7.30
CA VAL A 198 -13.22 10.17 6.45
C VAL A 198 -13.34 8.69 6.09
N LEU A 199 -12.24 8.05 5.66
CA LEU A 199 -12.20 6.61 5.37
C LEU A 199 -12.57 5.77 6.60
N ALA A 200 -12.02 6.11 7.78
CA ALA A 200 -12.31 5.41 9.02
C ALA A 200 -13.78 5.55 9.44
N LEU A 201 -14.36 6.76 9.33
CA LEU A 201 -15.78 6.99 9.62
C LEU A 201 -16.68 6.24 8.64
N ALA A 202 -16.34 6.22 7.35
CA ALA A 202 -17.06 5.45 6.35
C ALA A 202 -17.00 3.94 6.66
N ALA A 203 -15.82 3.42 7.03
CA ALA A 203 -15.64 2.03 7.41
C ALA A 203 -16.49 1.66 8.62
N ALA A 204 -16.49 2.50 9.65
CA ALA A 204 -17.32 2.32 10.84
C ALA A 204 -18.82 2.36 10.50
N GLY A 205 -19.25 3.29 9.64
CA GLY A 205 -20.63 3.38 9.16
C GLY A 205 -21.06 2.10 8.43
N VAL A 206 -20.25 1.60 7.50
CA VAL A 206 -20.53 0.34 6.77
C VAL A 206 -20.55 -0.86 7.72
N PHE A 207 -19.67 -0.89 8.72
CA PHE A 207 -19.62 -1.96 9.71
C PHE A 207 -20.84 -1.98 10.64
N ILE A 208 -21.34 -0.80 11.04
CA ILE A 208 -22.48 -0.66 11.96
C ILE A 208 -23.83 -0.81 11.22
N ALA A 209 -23.90 -0.45 9.94
CA ALA A 209 -25.15 -0.43 9.16
C ALA A 209 -26.01 -1.70 9.24
N PRO A 210 -25.46 -2.94 9.24
CA PRO A 210 -26.26 -4.17 9.39
C PRO A 210 -27.05 -4.25 10.70
N PHE A 211 -26.63 -3.53 11.74
CA PHE A 211 -27.23 -3.59 13.07
C PHE A 211 -28.29 -2.51 13.31
N VAL A 212 -28.30 -1.45 12.48
CA VAL A 212 -29.14 -0.27 12.69
C VAL A 212 -30.01 0.08 11.49
N THR A 213 -29.85 -0.62 10.36
CA THR A 213 -30.62 -0.40 9.12
C THR A 213 -31.05 -1.71 8.49
N ALA A 214 -32.01 -1.66 7.56
CA ALA A 214 -32.44 -2.80 6.74
C ALA A 214 -31.65 -2.95 5.42
N VAL A 215 -30.47 -2.32 5.30
CA VAL A 215 -29.68 -2.35 4.07
C VAL A 215 -29.11 -3.76 3.86
N SER A 216 -29.26 -4.29 2.65
CA SER A 216 -28.78 -5.64 2.33
C SER A 216 -27.24 -5.72 2.35
N PRO A 217 -26.66 -6.89 2.69
CA PRO A 217 -25.21 -7.08 2.63
C PRO A 217 -24.62 -6.79 1.24
N GLY A 218 -25.36 -7.14 0.17
CA GLY A 218 -24.95 -6.83 -1.20
C GLY A 218 -24.83 -5.33 -1.45
N ALA A 219 -25.81 -4.54 -0.99
CA ALA A 219 -25.77 -3.08 -1.11
C ALA A 219 -24.60 -2.48 -0.32
N LEU A 220 -24.29 -2.98 0.88
CA LEU A 220 -23.13 -2.52 1.67
C LEU A 220 -21.80 -2.81 0.97
N ARG A 221 -21.66 -3.97 0.31
CA ARG A 221 -20.46 -4.31 -0.48
C ARG A 221 -20.29 -3.37 -1.68
N CYS A 222 -21.37 -3.12 -2.42
CA CYS A 222 -21.36 -2.15 -3.53
C CYS A 222 -21.03 -0.74 -3.04
N LEU A 223 -21.62 -0.33 -1.92
CA LEU A 223 -21.36 0.97 -1.29
C LEU A 223 -19.90 1.10 -0.85
N ALA A 224 -19.31 0.08 -0.22
CA ALA A 224 -17.91 0.10 0.17
C ALA A 224 -16.98 0.20 -1.05
N LEU A 225 -17.22 -0.58 -2.11
CA LEU A 225 -16.41 -0.55 -3.33
C LEU A 225 -16.52 0.79 -4.07
N ALA A 226 -17.75 1.21 -4.41
CA ALA A 226 -18.00 2.45 -5.14
C ALA A 226 -17.62 3.67 -4.30
N GLY A 227 -17.96 3.66 -3.01
CA GLY A 227 -17.62 4.71 -2.07
C GLY A 227 -16.10 4.89 -1.93
N THR A 228 -15.34 3.79 -1.80
CA THR A 228 -13.87 3.85 -1.76
C THR A 228 -13.30 4.52 -3.01
N LEU A 229 -13.76 4.09 -4.21
CA LEU A 229 -13.31 4.67 -5.47
C LEU A 229 -13.63 6.18 -5.56
N VAL A 230 -14.87 6.56 -5.23
CA VAL A 230 -15.31 7.96 -5.24
C VAL A 230 -14.48 8.79 -4.25
N LEU A 231 -14.29 8.32 -3.02
CA LEU A 231 -13.51 9.00 -1.99
C LEU A 231 -12.06 9.23 -2.43
N TRP A 232 -11.40 8.22 -3.01
CA TRP A 232 -10.05 8.36 -3.55
C TRP A 232 -9.98 9.32 -4.73
N LEU A 233 -10.92 9.25 -5.67
CA LEU A 233 -10.97 10.19 -6.81
C LEU A 233 -11.16 11.64 -6.35
N LEU A 234 -12.06 11.88 -5.38
CA LEU A 234 -12.26 13.19 -4.78
C LEU A 234 -10.98 13.66 -4.07
N PHE A 235 -10.32 12.78 -3.32
CA PHE A 235 -9.06 13.12 -2.65
C PHE A 235 -7.97 13.48 -3.66
N MET A 236 -7.80 12.70 -4.73
CA MET A 236 -6.85 13.00 -5.81
C MET A 236 -7.16 14.33 -6.50
N LEU A 237 -8.45 14.65 -6.70
CA LEU A 237 -8.90 15.93 -7.23
C LEU A 237 -8.51 17.09 -6.30
N VAL A 238 -8.75 16.96 -4.99
CA VAL A 238 -8.35 17.93 -3.96
C VAL A 238 -6.82 18.09 -3.92
N CYS A 239 -6.08 17.01 -4.13
CA CYS A 239 -4.62 17.02 -4.25
C CYS A 239 -4.12 17.63 -5.57
N ARG A 240 -5.03 17.92 -6.50
CA ARG A 240 -4.76 18.41 -7.86
C ARG A 240 -3.81 17.49 -8.62
N VAL A 241 -4.01 16.18 -8.50
CA VAL A 241 -3.21 15.19 -9.23
C VAL A 241 -3.39 15.40 -10.73
N ARG A 242 -2.28 15.56 -11.43
CA ARG A 242 -2.25 15.74 -12.89
C ARG A 242 -1.09 14.95 -13.48
N CYS A 243 -1.25 14.55 -14.73
CA CYS A 243 -0.15 13.99 -15.48
C CYS A 243 0.81 15.11 -15.87
N GLU A 244 2.11 14.96 -15.59
CA GLU A 244 3.13 15.92 -16.02
C GLU A 244 3.04 16.11 -17.55
N ARG A 245 2.98 17.38 -17.96
CA ARG A 245 3.15 17.78 -19.36
C ARG A 245 4.66 17.77 -19.63
N ARG A 246 5.07 17.25 -20.80
CA ARG A 246 6.47 17.33 -21.25
C ARG A 246 6.92 18.80 -21.14
N ARG A 247 7.95 19.05 -20.33
CA ARG A 247 8.82 20.21 -20.52
C ARG A 247 9.89 19.82 -21.51
#